data_AF-A0A2E8BWZ9-F1
#
_entry.id   AF-A0A2E8BWZ9-F1
#
_cell.length_a   1.000
_cell.length_b   1.000
_cell.length_c   1.000
_cell.angle_alpha   90.00
_cell.angle_beta   90.00
_cell.angle_gamma   90.00
#
_symmetry.space_group_name_H-M   'P 1'
#
loop_
_entity.id
_entity.type
_entity.pdbx_description
1 polymer ?
#
loop_
_entity_poly.entity_id
_entity_poly.type
_entity_poly.pdbx_seq_one_letter_code
_entity_poly.pdbx_strand_id
1 'polypeptide(L)'
;MARRDSLTWFMMGIAQILIGDAIISAGTSELMGQLIQWSGGGTLALGLYFLLFVARNESEFTELYSKAEKTILQVDPATGRKELVEDSPRSVKAAWYAIPMTMTFIGAMAWLIG
;
A
#
# COMPACT_ATOMS: atom_id res chain seq x y z
N MET A 1 7.23 -7.23 3.55
CA MET A 1 7.03 -6.74 2.14
C MET A 1 5.59 -6.84 1.64
N ALA A 2 4.97 -8.02 1.54
CA ALA A 2 3.65 -8.22 0.90
C ALA A 2 2.51 -7.25 1.31
N ARG A 3 2.37 -6.88 2.59
CA ARG A 3 1.35 -5.91 3.06
C ARG A 3 1.54 -4.49 2.54
N ARG A 4 2.80 -4.07 2.41
CA ARG A 4 3.15 -2.69 2.07
C ARG A 4 3.05 -2.47 0.57
N ASP A 5 3.40 -3.50 -0.19
CA ASP A 5 3.37 -3.46 -1.64
C ASP A 5 1.93 -3.56 -2.16
N SER A 6 1.07 -4.38 -1.52
CA SER A 6 -0.35 -4.52 -1.90
C SER A 6 -1.14 -3.22 -1.83
N LEU A 7 -0.95 -2.44 -0.76
CA LEU A 7 -1.57 -1.13 -0.62
C LEU A 7 -1.06 -0.15 -1.69
N THR A 8 0.23 -0.20 -2.00
CA THR A 8 0.84 0.64 -3.03
C THR A 8 0.26 0.31 -4.42
N TRP A 9 0.10 -0.97 -4.74
CA TRP A 9 -0.58 -1.42 -5.97
C TRP A 9 -2.02 -0.92 -6.05
N PHE A 10 -2.78 -1.04 -4.96
CA PHE A 10 -4.15 -0.52 -4.90
C PHE A 10 -4.22 0.99 -5.18
N MET A 11 -3.40 1.78 -4.49
CA MET A 11 -3.37 3.24 -4.65
C MET A 11 -2.90 3.65 -6.06
N MET A 12 -1.94 2.92 -6.63
CA MET A 12 -1.46 3.16 -7.98
C MET A 12 -2.55 2.90 -9.03
N GLY A 13 -3.35 1.85 -8.87
CA GLY A 13 -4.47 1.57 -9.78
C GLY A 13 -5.51 2.68 -9.79
N ILE A 14 -5.88 3.20 -8.61
CA ILE A 14 -6.77 4.36 -8.51
C ILE A 14 -6.14 5.60 -9.14
N ALA A 15 -4.86 5.87 -8.86
CA ALA A 15 -4.17 7.02 -9.45
C ALA A 15 -4.14 6.95 -10.98
N GLN A 16 -3.89 5.77 -11.56
CA GLN A 16 -3.93 5.57 -13.01
C GLN A 16 -5.33 5.86 -13.58
N ILE A 17 -6.40 5.39 -12.93
CA ILE A 17 -7.78 5.69 -13.38
C ILE A 17 -8.04 7.20 -13.40
N LEU A 18 -7.68 7.91 -12.31
CA LEU A 18 -7.87 9.36 -12.20
C LEU A 18 -7.02 10.14 -13.21
N ILE A 19 -5.78 9.72 -13.44
CA ILE A 19 -4.90 10.35 -14.43
C ILE A 19 -5.44 10.13 -15.83
N GLY A 20 -5.90 8.91 -16.16
CA GLY A 20 -6.48 8.61 -17.46
C GLY A 20 -7.75 9.42 -17.73
N ASP A 21 -8.60 9.58 -16.71
CA ASP A 21 -9.80 10.43 -16.77
C ASP A 21 -9.46 11.92 -16.99
N ALA A 22 -8.46 12.43 -16.30
CA ALA A 22 -7.98 13.80 -16.49
C ALA A 22 -7.41 14.03 -17.89
N ILE A 23 -6.70 13.04 -18.47
CA ILE A 23 -6.15 13.11 -19.83
C ILE A 23 -7.26 13.16 -20.89
N ILE A 24 -8.32 12.35 -20.72
CA ILE A 24 -9.51 12.35 -21.58
C ILE A 24 -10.23 13.70 -21.47
N SER A 25 -10.51 14.14 -20.25
CA SER A 25 -11.22 15.39 -19.97
C SER A 25 -10.47 16.63 -20.47
N ALA A 26 -9.13 16.61 -20.46
CA ALA A 26 -8.30 17.68 -21.00
C ALA A 26 -8.21 17.68 -22.54
N GLY A 27 -8.84 16.74 -23.24
CA GLY A 27 -8.81 16.61 -24.70
C GLY A 27 -7.40 16.34 -25.26
N THR A 28 -6.47 15.87 -24.43
CA THR A 28 -5.06 15.71 -24.81
C THR A 28 -4.86 14.49 -25.72
N SER A 29 -5.37 13.32 -25.30
CA SER A 29 -5.35 12.10 -26.10
C SER A 29 -6.32 11.05 -25.55
N GLU A 30 -7.39 10.78 -26.30
CA GLU A 30 -8.40 9.79 -25.93
C GLU A 30 -7.81 8.38 -25.77
N LEU A 31 -7.04 7.94 -26.76
CA LEU A 31 -6.42 6.61 -26.77
C LEU A 31 -5.44 6.42 -25.60
N MET A 32 -4.62 7.44 -25.29
CA MET A 32 -3.70 7.36 -24.17
C MET A 32 -4.44 7.31 -22.83
N GLY A 33 -5.46 8.16 -22.67
CA GLY A 33 -6.27 8.18 -21.45
C GLY A 33 -7.01 6.86 -21.22
N GLN A 34 -7.59 6.27 -22.26
CA GLN A 34 -8.24 4.96 -22.19
C GLN A 34 -7.27 3.82 -21.84
N LEU A 35 -6.06 3.80 -22.43
CA LEU A 35 -5.04 2.79 -22.10
C LEU A 35 -4.59 2.91 -20.63
N ILE A 36 -4.43 4.14 -20.14
CA ILE A 36 -4.06 4.39 -18.75
C ILE A 36 -5.21 3.95 -17.81
N GLN A 37 -6.47 4.23 -18.13
CA GLN A 37 -7.61 3.75 -17.34
C GLN A 37 -7.71 2.22 -17.33
N TRP A 38 -7.55 1.56 -18.47
CA TRP A 38 -7.58 0.10 -18.56
C TRP A 38 -6.45 -0.56 -17.76
N SER A 39 -5.23 -0.05 -17.89
CA SER A 39 -4.11 -0.53 -17.07
C SER A 39 -4.35 -0.25 -15.58
N GLY A 40 -4.92 0.90 -15.24
CA GLY A 40 -5.32 1.25 -13.87
C GLY A 40 -6.35 0.29 -13.27
N GLY A 41 -7.35 -0.12 -14.04
CA GLY A 41 -8.32 -1.14 -13.63
C GLY A 41 -7.66 -2.49 -13.32
N GLY A 42 -6.69 -2.92 -14.14
CA GLY A 42 -5.92 -4.14 -13.89
C GLY A 42 -5.05 -4.05 -12.63
N THR A 43 -4.34 -2.93 -12.45
CA THR A 43 -3.55 -2.64 -11.25
C THR A 43 -4.42 -2.62 -9.99
N LEU A 44 -5.61 -2.00 -10.07
CA LEU A 44 -6.57 -1.94 -8.98
C LEU A 44 -7.06 -3.34 -8.58
N ALA A 45 -7.41 -4.17 -9.56
CA ALA A 45 -7.84 -5.55 -9.32
C ALA A 45 -6.74 -6.39 -8.65
N LEU A 46 -5.49 -6.24 -9.08
CA LEU A 46 -4.33 -6.86 -8.44
C LEU A 46 -4.14 -6.38 -7.00
N GLY A 47 -4.21 -5.07 -6.77
CA GLY A 47 -4.13 -4.47 -5.44
C GLY A 47 -5.22 -5.03 -4.50
N LEU A 48 -6.47 -5.09 -4.97
CA LEU A 48 -7.59 -5.68 -4.24
C LEU A 48 -7.36 -7.17 -3.93
N TYR A 49 -6.92 -7.94 -4.92
CA TYR A 49 -6.60 -9.36 -4.72
C TYR A 49 -5.56 -9.55 -3.61
N PHE A 50 -4.47 -8.79 -3.63
CA PHE A 50 -3.44 -8.89 -2.59
C PHE A 50 -3.92 -8.43 -1.22
N LEU A 51 -4.75 -7.38 -1.15
CA LEU A 51 -5.34 -6.93 0.11
C LEU A 51 -6.25 -8.00 0.72
N LEU A 52 -7.11 -8.61 -0.09
CA LEU A 52 -7.97 -9.73 0.34
C LEU A 52 -7.14 -10.95 0.74
N PHE A 53 -6.09 -11.27 -0.01
CA PHE A 53 -5.17 -12.37 0.31
C PHE A 53 -4.45 -12.14 1.64
N VAL A 54 -3.96 -10.93 1.87
CA VAL A 54 -3.34 -10.53 3.15
C VAL A 54 -4.33 -10.66 4.29
N ALA A 55 -5.55 -10.13 4.12
CA ALA A 55 -6.58 -10.18 5.16
C ALA A 55 -6.97 -11.63 5.49
N ARG A 56 -7.05 -12.50 4.48
CA ARG A 56 -7.35 -13.92 4.65
C ARG A 56 -6.25 -14.70 5.38
N ASN A 57 -4.99 -14.34 5.18
CA ASN A 57 -3.83 -15.05 5.73
C ASN A 57 -3.15 -14.27 6.87
N GLU A 58 -3.90 -13.40 7.54
CA GLU A 58 -3.33 -12.45 8.50
C GLU A 58 -2.57 -13.11 9.66
N SER A 59 -3.08 -14.25 10.14
CA SER A 59 -2.50 -15.04 11.22
C SER A 59 -1.10 -15.55 10.88
N GLU A 60 -0.93 -16.15 9.69
CA GLU A 60 0.37 -16.67 9.23
C GLU A 60 1.41 -15.55 9.07
N PHE A 61 1.02 -14.40 8.53
CA PHE A 61 1.94 -13.26 8.35
C PHE A 61 2.34 -12.61 9.68
N THR A 62 1.43 -12.56 10.66
CA THR A 62 1.71 -11.93 11.95
C THR A 62 2.70 -12.78 12.76
N GLU A 63 2.58 -14.10 12.69
CA GLU A 63 3.40 -15.02 13.45
C GLU A 63 4.80 -15.24 12.84
N LEU A 64 4.89 -15.40 11.51
CA LEU A 64 6.16 -15.70 10.82
C LEU A 64 7.01 -14.47 10.51
N TYR A 65 6.41 -13.36 10.06
CA TYR A 65 7.17 -12.20 9.56
C TYR A 65 7.42 -11.12 10.61
N SER A 66 6.46 -10.86 11.51
CA SER A 66 6.61 -9.76 12.49
C SER A 66 7.72 -10.01 13.52
N LYS A 67 8.07 -11.27 13.77
CA LYS A 67 9.10 -11.63 14.75
C LYS A 67 10.52 -11.57 14.18
N ALA A 68 10.72 -11.93 12.92
CA ALA A 68 12.04 -11.97 12.28
C ALA A 68 12.47 -10.63 11.66
N GLU A 69 11.53 -9.83 11.15
CA GLU A 69 11.86 -8.60 10.40
C GLU A 69 12.09 -7.37 11.31
N LYS A 70 11.66 -7.43 12.57
CA LYS A 70 11.69 -6.28 13.50
C LYS A 70 12.60 -6.45 14.70
N THR A 71 13.17 -7.64 14.90
CA THR A 71 14.04 -7.89 16.04
C THR A 71 15.49 -7.62 15.67
N ILE A 72 16.14 -6.74 16.43
CA ILE A 72 17.60 -6.61 16.44
C ILE A 72 18.16 -7.35 17.63
N LEU A 73 19.31 -7.99 17.42
CA LEU A 73 20.10 -8.60 18.48
C LEU A 73 20.78 -7.48 19.28
N GLN A 74 20.22 -7.14 20.44
CA GLN A 74 20.83 -6.24 21.41
C GLN A 74 21.54 -7.04 22.50
N VAL A 75 22.67 -6.51 22.98
CA VAL A 75 23.36 -7.07 24.13
C VAL A 75 22.93 -6.28 25.35
N ASP A 76 22.32 -6.95 26.32
CA ASP A 76 21.96 -6.37 27.61
C ASP A 76 23.23 -5.87 28.32
N PRO A 77 23.37 -4.55 28.57
CA PRO A 77 24.55 -3.98 29.22
C PRO A 77 24.80 -4.50 30.64
N ALA A 78 23.76 -4.95 31.35
CA ALA A 78 23.84 -5.39 32.73
C ALA A 78 24.16 -6.89 32.87
N THR A 79 23.69 -7.72 31.93
CA THR A 79 23.82 -9.19 32.02
C THR A 79 24.73 -9.79 30.95
N GLY A 80 25.11 -9.02 29.91
CA GLY A 80 25.89 -9.48 28.77
C GLY A 80 25.15 -10.46 27.86
N ARG A 81 23.85 -10.70 28.11
CA ARG A 81 23.03 -11.62 27.33
C ARG A 81 22.55 -10.97 26.05
N LYS A 82 22.46 -11.78 24.99
CA LYS A 82 21.93 -11.37 23.69
C LYS A 82 20.42 -11.54 23.70
N GLU A 83 19.69 -10.44 23.57
CA GLU A 83 18.23 -10.42 23.52
C GLU A 83 17.76 -9.86 22.17
N LEU A 84 16.62 -10.37 21.70
CA LEU A 84 15.96 -9.91 20.47
C LEU A 84 14.97 -8.81 20.83
N VAL A 85 15.24 -7.56 20.44
CA VAL A 85 14.44 -6.38 20.81
C VAL A 85 13.79 -5.77 19.55
N GLU A 86 12.50 -5.39 19.65
CA GLU A 86 11.76 -4.75 18.55
C GLU A 86 12.11 -3.27 18.42
N ASP A 87 12.93 -2.88 17.44
CA ASP A 87 13.41 -1.49 17.26
C ASP A 87 12.78 -0.77 16.06
N SER A 88 11.48 -1.01 15.84
CA SER A 88 10.79 -0.39 14.70
C SER A 88 10.04 0.89 15.11
N PRO A 89 10.35 2.08 14.54
CA PRO A 89 9.60 3.30 14.81
C PRO A 89 8.20 3.20 14.18
N ARG A 90 7.20 2.87 15.02
CA ARG A 90 5.81 2.60 14.60
C ARG A 90 5.05 3.86 14.16
N SER A 91 5.34 5.02 14.76
CA SER A 91 4.61 6.28 14.54
C SER A 91 4.85 6.90 13.16
N VAL A 92 6.11 6.95 12.70
CA VAL A 92 6.46 7.55 11.41
C VAL A 92 5.85 6.78 10.25
N LYS A 93 5.82 5.44 10.33
CA LYS A 93 5.23 4.61 9.27
C LYS A 93 3.73 4.86 9.10
N ALA A 94 2.98 5.05 10.18
CA ALA A 94 1.52 5.24 10.10
C ALA A 94 1.13 6.53 9.34
N ALA A 95 1.81 7.64 9.60
CA ALA A 95 1.54 8.92 8.94
C ALA A 95 1.79 8.88 7.43
N TRP A 96 2.87 8.21 7.00
CA TRP A 96 3.25 8.09 5.59
C TRP A 96 2.27 7.29 4.73
N TYR A 97 1.47 6.38 5.29
CA TYR A 97 0.42 5.67 4.53
C TYR A 97 -0.96 6.31 4.68
N ALA A 98 -1.26 6.87 5.85
CA ALA A 98 -2.56 7.47 6.12
C ALA A 98 -2.87 8.63 5.16
N ILE A 99 -1.87 9.49 4.89
CA ILE A 99 -2.05 10.66 4.01
C ILE A 99 -2.34 10.22 2.56
N PRO A 100 -1.51 9.40 1.89
CA PRO A 100 -1.81 8.93 0.53
C PRO A 100 -3.11 8.15 0.45
N MET A 101 -3.40 7.24 1.39
CA MET A 101 -4.65 6.49 1.40
C MET A 101 -5.87 7.40 1.45
N THR A 102 -5.85 8.42 2.31
CA THR A 102 -6.97 9.34 2.46
C THR A 102 -7.17 10.15 1.18
N MET A 103 -6.07 10.62 0.55
CA MET A 103 -6.15 11.33 -0.73
C MET A 103 -6.66 10.43 -1.86
N THR A 104 -6.18 9.19 -1.93
CA THR A 104 -6.66 8.19 -2.90
C THR A 104 -8.16 7.92 -2.72
N PHE A 105 -8.61 7.77 -1.47
CA PHE A 105 -10.03 7.56 -1.17
C PHE A 105 -10.88 8.77 -1.59
N ILE A 106 -10.44 9.99 -1.27
CA ILE A 106 -11.12 11.22 -1.69
C ILE A 106 -11.20 11.30 -3.23
N GLY A 107 -10.10 11.01 -3.93
CA GLY A 107 -10.07 10.99 -5.39
C GLY A 107 -11.03 9.96 -6.00
N ALA A 108 -11.05 8.75 -5.46
CA ALA A 108 -11.97 7.70 -5.90
C ALA A 108 -13.44 8.08 -5.67
N MET A 109 -13.75 8.70 -4.52
CA MET A 109 -15.09 9.21 -4.22
C MET A 109 -15.49 10.35 -5.16
N ALA A 110 -14.57 11.28 -5.45
CA ALA A 110 -14.81 12.36 -6.41
C ALA A 110 -15.12 11.81 -7.81
N TRP A 111 -14.40 10.78 -8.25
CA TRP A 111 -14.66 10.10 -9.52
C TRP A 111 -15.99 9.33 -9.56
N LEU A 112 -16.42 8.74 -8.44
CA LEU A 112 -17.71 8.02 -8.37
C LEU A 112 -18.94 8.95 -8.36
N ILE A 113 -18.77 10.18 -7.87
CA ILE A 113 -19.87 11.14 -7.69
C ILE A 113 -19.97 12.12 -8.88
N GLY A 114 -18.84 12.42 -9.55
CA GLY A 114 -18.77 13.26 -10.74
C GLY A 114 -19.21 12.54 -12.01
#